data_AF-A0A969AQV8-F1
#
_entry.id   AF-A0A969AQV8-F1
#
_cell.length_a   1.000
_cell.length_b   1.000
_cell.length_c   1.000
_cell.angle_alpha   90.00
_cell.angle_beta   90.00
_cell.angle_gamma   90.00
#
_symmetry.space_group_name_H-M   'P 1'
#
loop_
_entity.id
_entity.type
_entity.pdbx_description
1 polymer ?
#
loop_
_entity_poly.entity_id
_entity_poly.type
_entity_poly.pdbx_seq_one_letter_code
_entity_poly.pdbx_strand_id
1 'polypeptide(L)'
;DGATQYEGVARVRINIFVALNGPAMVMRLIPLKILTLDELNLPLVFQDLCHYHKGLILVTGPTGSGKSTTLAAMVDYINTHMPKHIISIEDPIEFVHKSRKAMIRQREVGIHTQKFDNALKASLREDPDIILIGEMRDRETVNTALKAAQTGHLVFGTLHTNSAVKTIERILNLYNPEEQGPMRMQVAESLVGVVAQSLIRTTDGKRAAIHEIMINTDAVKDYILRGDVEEIEALIPECTYDGMVTMNQCLYRLYEEGRIDEETALEASPKPNEMAQTLRGRI
;
A
#
# COMPACT_ATOMS: atom_id res chain seq x y z
N ASP A 1 4.25 4.50 -22.71
CA ASP A 1 4.52 3.68 -21.51
C ASP A 1 3.57 2.50 -21.55
N GLY A 2 4.00 1.32 -21.15
CA GLY A 2 3.17 0.10 -21.14
C GLY A 2 3.96 -1.13 -20.69
N ALA A 3 3.27 -2.25 -20.43
CA ALA A 3 3.89 -3.53 -20.11
C ALA A 3 3.65 -4.58 -21.20
N THR A 4 4.64 -5.42 -21.47
CA THR A 4 4.54 -6.56 -22.39
C THR A 4 5.10 -7.84 -21.76
N GLN A 5 4.60 -8.99 -22.19
CA GLN A 5 5.04 -10.30 -21.71
C GLN A 5 5.65 -11.12 -22.85
N TYR A 6 6.89 -11.55 -22.67
CA TYR A 6 7.57 -12.50 -23.52
C TYR A 6 7.47 -13.88 -22.87
N GLU A 7 6.62 -14.75 -23.42
CA GLU A 7 6.33 -16.07 -22.84
C GLU A 7 7.60 -16.88 -22.56
N GLY A 8 7.68 -17.44 -21.35
CA GLY A 8 8.84 -18.22 -20.91
C GLY A 8 10.12 -17.43 -20.64
N VAL A 9 10.14 -16.11 -20.90
CA VAL A 9 11.35 -15.28 -20.79
C VAL A 9 11.21 -14.24 -19.69
N ALA A 10 10.38 -13.21 -19.90
CA ALA A 10 10.27 -12.07 -18.99
C ALA A 10 9.01 -11.26 -19.26
N ARG A 11 8.50 -10.59 -18.22
CA ARG A 11 7.59 -9.46 -18.37
C ARG A 11 8.41 -8.18 -18.25
N VAL A 12 8.15 -7.20 -19.11
CA VAL A 12 8.96 -5.97 -19.20
C VAL A 12 8.03 -4.76 -19.26
N ARG A 13 8.30 -3.77 -18.42
CA ARG A 13 7.72 -2.42 -18.57
C ARG A 13 8.61 -1.61 -19.50
N ILE A 14 8.01 -1.02 -20.52
CA ILE A 14 8.70 -0.27 -21.56
C ILE A 14 8.20 1.18 -21.57
N ASN A 15 9.12 2.12 -21.35
CA ASN A 15 8.86 3.53 -21.54
C ASN A 15 9.68 4.04 -22.73
N ILE A 16 9.00 4.54 -23.76
CA ILE A 16 9.59 5.10 -24.98
C ILE A 16 9.36 6.61 -24.97
N PHE A 17 10.40 7.39 -25.24
CA PHE A 17 10.36 8.85 -25.23
C PHE A 17 11.35 9.42 -26.25
N VAL A 18 11.26 10.71 -26.53
CA VAL A 18 12.22 11.41 -27.40
C VAL A 18 13.18 12.21 -26.53
N ALA A 19 14.48 12.01 -26.74
CA ALA A 19 15.55 12.76 -26.09
C ALA A 19 16.26 13.67 -27.11
N LEU A 20 17.19 14.51 -26.64
CA LEU A 20 17.93 15.45 -27.49
C LEU A 20 18.59 14.77 -28.72
N ASN A 21 19.09 13.55 -28.54
CA ASN A 21 19.79 12.79 -29.58
C ASN A 21 18.88 11.79 -30.33
N GLY A 22 17.56 11.96 -30.23
CA GLY A 22 16.57 11.11 -30.89
C GLY A 22 15.77 10.21 -29.94
N PRO A 23 15.06 9.22 -30.47
CA PRO A 23 14.25 8.30 -29.67
C PRO A 23 15.08 7.51 -28.66
N ALA A 24 14.55 7.36 -27.45
CA ALA A 24 15.14 6.62 -26.35
C ALA A 24 14.11 5.69 -25.71
N MET A 25 14.60 4.66 -25.01
CA MET A 25 13.77 3.67 -24.35
C MET A 25 14.38 3.23 -23.01
N VAL A 26 13.55 3.08 -22.00
CA VAL A 26 13.89 2.39 -20.74
C VAL A 26 13.05 1.12 -20.64
N MET A 27 13.72 -0.01 -20.39
CA MET A 27 13.09 -1.30 -20.11
C MET A 27 13.35 -1.70 -18.66
N ARG A 28 12.29 -2.04 -17.93
CA ARG A 28 12.38 -2.58 -16.57
C ARG A 28 11.84 -4.00 -16.55
N LEU A 29 12.66 -4.95 -16.13
CA LEU A 29 12.21 -6.32 -15.88
C LEU A 29 11.21 -6.34 -14.73
N ILE A 30 10.11 -7.05 -14.94
CA ILE A 30 9.11 -7.33 -13.93
C ILE A 30 9.31 -8.77 -13.47
N PRO A 31 9.58 -9.02 -12.17
CA PRO A 31 9.70 -10.38 -11.64
C PRO A 31 8.45 -11.21 -11.91
N LEU A 32 8.65 -12.43 -12.43
CA LEU A 32 7.55 -13.38 -12.67
C LEU A 32 7.11 -14.11 -11.39
N LYS A 33 8.01 -14.23 -10.40
CA LYS A 33 7.70 -14.87 -9.11
C LYS A 33 7.07 -13.83 -8.18
N ILE A 34 5.84 -14.10 -7.76
CA ILE A 34 5.20 -13.42 -6.64
C ILE A 34 5.74 -14.06 -5.35
N LEU A 35 6.29 -13.25 -4.46
CA LEU A 35 6.74 -13.70 -3.14
C LEU A 35 5.53 -13.82 -2.20
N THR A 36 5.55 -14.82 -1.35
CA THR A 36 4.53 -14.99 -0.29
C THR A 36 4.73 -13.98 0.84
N LEU A 37 3.70 -13.78 1.68
CA LEU A 37 3.80 -12.91 2.87
C LEU A 37 4.96 -13.35 3.79
N ASP A 38 5.15 -14.65 3.96
CA ASP A 38 6.23 -15.24 4.76
C ASP A 38 7.61 -15.03 4.14
N GLU A 39 7.75 -15.23 2.82
CA GLU A 39 9.01 -14.97 2.10
C GLU A 39 9.42 -13.48 2.14
N LEU A 40 8.45 -12.58 2.26
CA LEU A 40 8.67 -11.15 2.45
C LEU A 40 8.93 -10.78 3.92
N ASN A 41 8.80 -11.73 4.85
CA ASN A 41 8.89 -11.50 6.29
C ASN A 41 7.94 -10.40 6.78
N LEU A 42 6.71 -10.38 6.25
CA LEU A 42 5.70 -9.41 6.64
C LEU A 42 5.05 -9.81 7.97
N PRO A 43 4.75 -8.87 8.87
CA PRO A 43 4.01 -9.13 10.10
C PRO A 43 2.63 -9.77 9.84
N LEU A 44 2.12 -10.54 10.81
CA LEU A 44 0.83 -11.24 10.72
C LEU A 44 -0.36 -10.30 10.41
N VAL A 45 -0.28 -9.03 10.81
CA VAL A 45 -1.31 -8.04 10.50
C VAL A 45 -1.63 -7.94 9.00
N PHE A 46 -0.67 -8.21 8.10
CA PHE A 46 -0.93 -8.25 6.65
C PHE A 46 -1.88 -9.39 6.26
N GLN A 47 -1.75 -10.55 6.91
CA GLN A 47 -2.67 -11.66 6.75
C GLN A 47 -4.05 -11.31 7.33
N ASP A 48 -4.10 -10.67 8.50
CA ASP A 48 -5.37 -10.26 9.13
C ASP A 48 -6.13 -9.26 8.26
N LEU A 49 -5.42 -8.28 7.68
CA LEU A 49 -5.94 -7.31 6.72
C LEU A 49 -6.61 -7.98 5.51
N CYS A 50 -6.10 -9.12 5.03
CA CYS A 50 -6.71 -9.88 3.94
C CYS A 50 -8.06 -10.52 4.29
N HIS A 51 -8.38 -10.68 5.58
CA HIS A 51 -9.61 -11.34 6.03
C HIS A 51 -10.77 -10.36 6.27
N TYR A 52 -10.54 -9.05 6.18
CA TYR A 52 -11.62 -8.06 6.31
C TYR A 52 -12.67 -8.26 5.22
N HIS A 53 -13.94 -8.21 5.62
CA HIS A 53 -15.06 -8.38 4.68
C HIS A 53 -15.24 -7.19 3.74
N LYS A 54 -15.00 -5.98 4.25
CA LYS A 54 -15.13 -4.72 3.51
C LYS A 54 -14.25 -3.64 4.13
N GLY A 55 -14.09 -2.54 3.41
CA GLY A 55 -13.39 -1.36 3.88
C GLY A 55 -12.19 -0.99 2.99
N LEU A 56 -11.45 0.03 3.36
CA LEU A 56 -10.34 0.59 2.60
C LEU A 56 -9.01 0.31 3.31
N ILE A 57 -8.11 -0.40 2.63
CA ILE A 57 -6.76 -0.68 3.08
C ILE A 57 -5.78 0.05 2.16
N LEU A 58 -4.92 0.87 2.74
CA LEU A 58 -3.97 1.69 1.98
C LEU A 58 -2.55 1.22 2.19
N VAL A 59 -1.86 0.87 1.12
CA VAL A 59 -0.41 0.61 1.13
C VAL A 59 0.29 1.80 0.49
N THR A 60 1.07 2.54 1.28
CA THR A 60 1.67 3.81 0.90
C THR A 60 3.18 3.79 0.98
N GLY A 61 3.82 4.78 0.37
CA GLY A 61 5.28 4.90 0.33
C GLY A 61 5.76 5.50 -1.00
N PRO A 62 7.03 5.91 -1.08
CA PRO A 62 7.60 6.46 -2.31
C PRO A 62 7.66 5.43 -3.45
N THR A 63 7.99 5.90 -4.65
CA THR A 63 8.29 4.99 -5.78
C THR A 63 9.43 4.05 -5.40
N GLY A 64 9.27 2.76 -5.66
CA GLY A 64 10.30 1.76 -5.36
C GLY A 64 10.32 1.30 -3.90
N SER A 65 9.35 1.68 -3.07
CA SER A 65 9.26 1.19 -1.68
C SER A 65 8.69 -0.24 -1.55
N GLY A 66 8.35 -0.91 -2.64
CA GLY A 66 7.84 -2.29 -2.63
C GLY A 66 6.33 -2.44 -2.46
N LYS A 67 5.53 -1.36 -2.54
CA LYS A 67 4.05 -1.39 -2.41
C LYS A 67 3.39 -2.47 -3.28
N SER A 68 3.72 -2.50 -4.57
CA SER A 68 3.15 -3.47 -5.50
C SER A 68 3.54 -4.90 -5.17
N THR A 69 4.76 -5.11 -4.63
CA THR A 69 5.22 -6.43 -4.19
C THR A 69 4.44 -6.91 -2.97
N THR A 70 4.23 -6.02 -1.99
CA THR A 70 3.41 -6.30 -0.81
C THR A 70 1.96 -6.58 -1.19
N LEU A 71 1.35 -5.76 -2.03
CA LEU A 71 -0.02 -5.98 -2.51
C LEU A 71 -0.14 -7.26 -3.35
N ALA A 72 0.84 -7.58 -4.19
CA ALA A 72 0.84 -8.84 -4.93
C ALA A 72 0.89 -10.04 -3.97
N ALA A 73 1.68 -9.99 -2.90
CA ALA A 73 1.73 -11.05 -1.89
C ALA A 73 0.38 -11.20 -1.16
N MET A 74 -0.27 -10.08 -0.81
CA MET A 74 -1.61 -10.07 -0.20
C MET A 74 -2.68 -10.65 -1.15
N VAL A 75 -2.66 -10.24 -2.42
CA VAL A 75 -3.57 -10.77 -3.44
C VAL A 75 -3.33 -12.27 -3.68
N ASP A 76 -2.08 -12.73 -3.74
CA ASP A 76 -1.79 -14.16 -3.90
C ASP A 76 -2.18 -14.99 -2.67
N TYR A 77 -2.05 -14.43 -1.47
CA TYR A 77 -2.57 -15.03 -0.24
C TYR A 77 -4.09 -15.23 -0.33
N ILE A 78 -4.86 -14.20 -0.68
CA ILE A 78 -6.31 -14.32 -0.86
C ILE A 78 -6.63 -15.32 -1.97
N ASN A 79 -5.91 -15.27 -3.09
CA ASN A 79 -6.10 -16.14 -4.24
C ASN A 79 -5.94 -17.63 -3.94
N THR A 80 -5.10 -17.97 -2.97
CA THR A 80 -4.84 -19.35 -2.57
C THR A 80 -5.76 -19.82 -1.44
N HIS A 81 -6.23 -18.90 -0.59
CA HIS A 81 -6.95 -19.26 0.64
C HIS A 81 -8.46 -19.00 0.58
N MET A 82 -8.96 -18.12 -0.28
CA MET A 82 -10.35 -17.66 -0.25
C MET A 82 -11.04 -17.73 -1.63
N PRO A 83 -12.31 -18.16 -1.70
CA PRO A 83 -13.08 -18.18 -2.95
C PRO A 83 -13.69 -16.79 -3.20
N LYS A 84 -12.86 -15.85 -3.65
CA LYS A 84 -13.21 -14.43 -3.84
C LYS A 84 -13.13 -14.02 -5.30
N HIS A 85 -13.86 -12.98 -5.69
CA HIS A 85 -13.68 -12.29 -6.97
C HIS A 85 -12.88 -11.00 -6.77
N ILE A 86 -11.68 -10.95 -7.36
CA ILE A 86 -10.75 -9.83 -7.27
C ILE A 86 -10.65 -9.14 -8.62
N ILE A 87 -10.90 -7.83 -8.66
CA ILE A 87 -10.66 -6.98 -9.82
C ILE A 87 -9.52 -6.02 -9.50
N SER A 88 -8.45 -6.00 -10.30
CA SER A 88 -7.39 -4.98 -10.20
C SER A 88 -7.45 -4.01 -11.37
N ILE A 89 -7.13 -2.74 -11.08
CA ILE A 89 -7.02 -1.67 -12.07
C ILE A 89 -5.66 -1.01 -11.84
N GLU A 90 -4.75 -1.17 -12.80
CA GLU A 90 -3.32 -0.86 -12.65
C GLU A 90 -2.78 -0.06 -13.85
N ASP A 91 -1.69 0.67 -13.67
CA ASP A 91 -1.03 1.47 -14.71
C ASP A 91 0.51 1.45 -14.57
N PRO A 92 1.21 0.49 -15.20
CA PRO A 92 0.70 -0.72 -15.86
C PRO A 92 0.52 -1.88 -14.86
N ILE A 93 0.03 -3.04 -15.33
CA ILE A 93 0.01 -4.26 -14.51
C ILE A 93 1.44 -4.74 -14.25
N GLU A 94 1.85 -4.73 -12.98
CA GLU A 94 3.17 -5.21 -12.57
C GLU A 94 3.15 -6.73 -12.38
N PHE A 95 2.38 -7.28 -11.45
CA PHE A 95 2.35 -8.72 -11.19
C PHE A 95 1.15 -9.38 -11.88
N VAL A 96 1.38 -10.49 -12.59
CA VAL A 96 0.30 -11.24 -13.24
C VAL A 96 -0.13 -12.40 -12.35
N HIS A 97 -1.36 -12.34 -11.85
CA HIS A 97 -1.94 -13.37 -11.02
C HIS A 97 -2.78 -14.33 -11.86
N LYS A 98 -2.45 -15.63 -11.79
CA LYS A 98 -3.33 -16.68 -12.32
C LYS A 98 -4.41 -16.97 -11.29
N SER A 99 -5.67 -17.04 -11.72
CA SER A 99 -6.78 -17.44 -10.85
C SER A 99 -6.53 -18.84 -10.28
N ARG A 100 -6.78 -19.00 -8.98
CA ARG A 100 -6.68 -20.27 -8.26
C ARG A 100 -7.99 -20.53 -7.52
N LYS A 101 -8.03 -20.32 -6.20
CA LYS A 101 -9.25 -20.38 -5.40
C LYS A 101 -10.09 -19.12 -5.61
N ALA A 102 -9.45 -17.96 -5.74
CA ALA A 102 -10.09 -16.73 -6.19
C ALA A 102 -10.10 -16.60 -7.72
N MET A 103 -11.12 -15.93 -8.24
CA MET A 103 -11.14 -15.44 -9.61
C MET A 103 -10.47 -14.06 -9.64
N ILE A 104 -9.50 -13.87 -10.55
CA ILE A 104 -8.76 -12.61 -10.66
C ILE A 104 -8.91 -12.04 -12.07
N ARG A 105 -9.30 -10.76 -12.14
CA ARG A 105 -9.40 -9.98 -13.38
C ARG A 105 -8.56 -8.72 -13.25
N GLN A 106 -7.49 -8.63 -14.03
CA GLN A 106 -6.59 -7.48 -14.01
C GLN A 106 -6.84 -6.60 -15.24
N ARG A 107 -6.93 -5.28 -15.01
CA ARG A 107 -7.14 -4.27 -16.05
C ARG A 107 -5.95 -3.32 -16.04
N GLU A 108 -5.44 -3.05 -17.24
CA GLU A 108 -4.35 -2.11 -17.46
C GLU A 108 -4.94 -0.84 -18.07
N VAL A 109 -4.68 0.30 -17.46
CA VAL A 109 -5.08 1.61 -18.00
C VAL A 109 -4.27 1.89 -19.27
N GLY A 110 -4.93 2.40 -20.30
CA GLY A 110 -4.37 2.60 -21.64
C GLY A 110 -4.50 1.38 -22.56
N ILE A 111 -4.73 0.17 -22.02
CA ILE A 111 -4.89 -1.07 -22.82
C ILE A 111 -6.32 -1.62 -22.69
N HIS A 112 -6.74 -1.96 -21.47
CA HIS A 112 -8.02 -2.59 -21.19
C HIS A 112 -9.12 -1.58 -20.84
N THR A 113 -8.72 -0.41 -20.34
CA THR A 113 -9.59 0.73 -20.05
C THR A 113 -8.88 2.03 -20.42
N GLN A 114 -9.63 3.08 -20.77
CA GLN A 114 -9.03 4.38 -21.07
C GLN A 114 -8.64 5.17 -19.81
N LYS A 115 -9.39 5.02 -18.73
CA LYS A 115 -9.21 5.77 -17.47
C LYS A 115 -9.47 4.88 -16.26
N PHE A 116 -8.82 5.24 -15.15
CA PHE A 116 -9.00 4.59 -13.84
C PHE A 116 -10.45 4.66 -13.36
N ASP A 117 -11.04 5.85 -13.38
CA ASP A 117 -12.38 6.11 -12.85
C ASP A 117 -13.46 5.28 -13.58
N ASN A 118 -13.36 5.17 -14.91
CA ASN A 118 -14.26 4.37 -15.73
C ASN A 118 -14.20 2.88 -15.38
N ALA A 119 -12.98 2.32 -15.25
CA ALA A 119 -12.82 0.92 -14.88
C ALA A 119 -13.29 0.64 -13.46
N LEU A 120 -13.08 1.59 -12.54
CA LEU A 120 -13.48 1.45 -11.16
C LEU A 120 -15.01 1.48 -11.03
N LYS A 121 -15.68 2.43 -11.69
CA LYS A 121 -17.16 2.47 -11.75
C LYS A 121 -17.74 1.21 -12.38
N ALA A 122 -17.13 0.69 -13.45
CA ALA A 122 -17.56 -0.53 -14.11
C ALA A 122 -17.41 -1.75 -13.18
N SER A 123 -16.30 -1.85 -12.47
CA SER A 123 -16.02 -2.97 -11.56
C SER A 123 -17.11 -3.20 -10.52
N LEU A 124 -17.79 -2.16 -10.04
CA LEU A 124 -18.89 -2.26 -9.07
C LEU A 124 -20.12 -3.05 -9.57
N ARG A 125 -20.23 -3.30 -10.88
CA ARG A 125 -21.32 -4.09 -11.50
C ARG A 125 -20.86 -5.47 -11.96
N GLU A 126 -19.63 -5.83 -11.64
CA GLU A 126 -19.02 -7.09 -12.07
C GLU A 126 -18.96 -8.11 -10.93
N ASP A 127 -19.73 -7.87 -9.87
CA ASP A 127 -19.80 -8.72 -8.68
C ASP A 127 -18.42 -8.99 -8.03
N PRO A 128 -17.55 -7.96 -7.82
CA PRO A 128 -16.29 -8.17 -7.11
C PRO A 128 -16.54 -8.29 -5.60
N ASP A 129 -15.75 -9.12 -4.95
CA ASP A 129 -15.57 -9.04 -3.49
C ASP A 129 -14.49 -8.01 -3.13
N ILE A 130 -13.45 -7.93 -3.96
CA ILE A 130 -12.23 -7.16 -3.70
C ILE A 130 -11.86 -6.34 -4.93
N ILE A 131 -11.51 -5.07 -4.69
CA ILE A 131 -11.06 -4.16 -5.74
C ILE A 131 -9.67 -3.64 -5.38
N LEU A 132 -8.69 -3.84 -6.26
CA LEU A 132 -7.36 -3.27 -6.13
C LEU A 132 -7.20 -2.08 -7.09
N ILE A 133 -6.90 -0.92 -6.52
CA ILE A 133 -6.67 0.33 -7.23
C ILE A 133 -5.17 0.63 -7.17
N GLY A 134 -4.50 0.52 -8.31
CA GLY A 134 -3.06 0.66 -8.42
C GLY A 134 -2.52 1.96 -7.85
N GLU A 135 -3.22 3.08 -8.04
CA GLU A 135 -2.90 4.37 -7.41
C GLU A 135 -4.14 5.27 -7.30
N MET A 136 -4.30 5.96 -6.18
CA MET A 136 -5.37 6.95 -5.97
C MET A 136 -4.82 8.38 -6.09
N ARG A 137 -4.86 8.93 -7.30
CA ARG A 137 -4.29 10.27 -7.59
C ARG A 137 -5.26 11.42 -7.44
N ASP A 138 -6.53 11.19 -7.75
CA ASP A 138 -7.53 12.22 -7.90
C ASP A 138 -8.77 11.97 -7.02
N ARG A 139 -9.53 13.04 -6.84
CA ARG A 139 -10.77 13.06 -6.07
C ARG A 139 -11.80 12.05 -6.58
N GLU A 140 -11.89 11.84 -7.89
CA GLU A 140 -12.89 10.97 -8.50
C GLU A 140 -12.64 9.49 -8.14
N THR A 141 -11.37 9.09 -8.20
CA THR A 141 -10.90 7.75 -7.84
C THR A 141 -11.11 7.51 -6.34
N VAL A 142 -10.71 8.44 -5.48
CA VAL A 142 -10.90 8.35 -4.02
C VAL A 142 -12.38 8.26 -3.65
N ASN A 143 -13.23 9.10 -4.23
CA ASN A 143 -14.68 9.06 -3.98
C ASN A 143 -15.29 7.71 -4.35
N THR A 144 -14.84 7.13 -5.46
CA THR A 144 -15.38 5.83 -5.91
C THR A 144 -14.85 4.69 -5.03
N ALA A 145 -13.58 4.75 -4.60
CA ALA A 145 -12.98 3.81 -3.66
C ALA A 145 -13.70 3.82 -2.30
N LEU A 146 -13.97 5.00 -1.73
CA LEU A 146 -14.70 5.15 -0.47
C LEU A 146 -16.12 4.58 -0.60
N LYS A 147 -16.83 4.91 -1.67
CA LYS A 147 -18.16 4.34 -1.93
C LYS A 147 -18.13 2.82 -1.99
N ALA A 148 -17.17 2.24 -2.72
CA ALA A 148 -17.00 0.80 -2.83
C ALA A 148 -16.75 0.13 -1.47
N ALA A 149 -15.85 0.72 -0.66
CA ALA A 149 -15.55 0.28 0.69
C ALA A 149 -16.78 0.30 1.61
N GLN A 150 -17.62 1.33 1.49
CA GLN A 150 -18.87 1.44 2.26
C GLN A 150 -19.93 0.42 1.81
N THR A 151 -20.02 0.15 0.51
CA THR A 151 -21.03 -0.73 -0.11
C THR A 151 -20.68 -2.22 -0.07
N GLY A 152 -19.73 -2.62 0.77
CA GLY A 152 -19.49 -4.04 1.07
C GLY A 152 -18.27 -4.66 0.38
N HIS A 153 -17.45 -3.87 -0.31
CA HIS A 153 -16.24 -4.34 -0.97
C HIS A 153 -15.02 -4.12 -0.07
N LEU A 154 -14.04 -5.02 -0.15
CA LEU A 154 -12.70 -4.72 0.35
C LEU A 154 -11.91 -4.02 -0.75
N VAL A 155 -11.36 -2.86 -0.45
CA VAL A 155 -10.64 -2.02 -1.42
C VAL A 155 -9.20 -1.89 -0.98
N PHE A 156 -8.28 -2.32 -1.84
CA PHE A 156 -6.85 -2.02 -1.71
C PHE A 156 -6.52 -0.80 -2.55
N GLY A 157 -5.80 0.16 -1.99
CA GLY A 157 -5.35 1.35 -2.70
C GLY A 157 -3.89 1.69 -2.40
N THR A 158 -3.24 2.42 -3.30
CA THR A 158 -1.92 3.00 -3.01
C THR A 158 -1.90 4.52 -3.12
N LEU A 159 -1.05 5.13 -2.29
CA LEU A 159 -0.68 6.55 -2.35
C LEU A 159 0.82 6.72 -2.13
N HIS A 160 1.35 7.89 -2.47
CA HIS A 160 2.77 8.24 -2.35
C HIS A 160 3.07 9.09 -1.11
N THR A 161 2.57 8.65 0.04
CA THR A 161 2.79 9.26 1.37
C THR A 161 3.69 8.37 2.21
N ASN A 162 4.35 8.91 3.23
CA ASN A 162 5.35 8.21 4.03
C ASN A 162 4.93 7.94 5.48
N SER A 163 3.70 8.28 5.87
CA SER A 163 3.11 7.92 7.17
C SER A 163 1.60 7.71 7.05
N ALA A 164 1.02 7.02 8.02
CA ALA A 164 -0.41 6.79 8.13
C ALA A 164 -1.20 8.09 8.21
N VAL A 165 -0.78 9.01 9.09
CA VAL A 165 -1.40 10.32 9.27
C VAL A 165 -1.33 11.17 8.01
N LYS A 166 -0.16 11.28 7.38
CA LYS A 166 -0.01 12.03 6.12
C LYS A 166 -0.84 11.44 4.98
N THR A 167 -1.13 10.14 5.03
CA THR A 167 -2.02 9.49 4.06
C THR A 167 -3.45 10.02 4.20
N ILE A 168 -3.96 10.10 5.43
CA ILE A 168 -5.27 10.67 5.72
C ILE A 168 -5.33 12.14 5.29
N GLU A 169 -4.34 12.94 5.70
CA GLU A 169 -4.25 14.35 5.30
C GLU A 169 -4.19 14.53 3.78
N ARG A 170 -3.40 13.69 3.08
CA ARG A 170 -3.30 13.73 1.62
C ARG A 170 -4.65 13.48 0.95
N ILE A 171 -5.45 12.56 1.47
CA ILE A 171 -6.81 12.31 0.98
C ILE A 171 -7.68 13.54 1.21
N LEU A 172 -7.69 14.10 2.43
CA LEU A 172 -8.50 15.28 2.77
C LEU A 172 -8.12 16.52 1.96
N ASN A 173 -6.83 16.68 1.64
CA ASN A 173 -6.31 17.79 0.84
C ASN A 173 -6.69 17.73 -0.65
N LEU A 174 -7.38 16.68 -1.12
CA LEU A 174 -8.01 16.65 -2.43
C LEU A 174 -9.34 17.43 -2.47
N TYR A 175 -9.82 17.90 -1.32
CA TYR A 175 -11.12 18.53 -1.15
C TYR A 175 -10.97 19.95 -0.59
N ASN A 176 -11.93 20.80 -0.91
CA ASN A 176 -11.99 22.16 -0.38
C ASN A 176 -12.30 22.13 1.13
N PRO A 177 -11.93 23.15 1.92
CA PRO A 177 -12.11 23.16 3.38
C PRO A 177 -13.53 22.82 3.84
N GLU A 178 -14.55 23.29 3.12
CA GLU A 178 -15.97 23.04 3.42
C GLU A 178 -16.37 21.55 3.26
N GLU A 179 -15.66 20.81 2.41
CA GLU A 179 -15.91 19.40 2.11
C GLU A 179 -15.10 18.46 3.02
N GLN A 180 -14.05 18.97 3.70
CA GLN A 180 -13.15 18.15 4.50
C GLN A 180 -13.83 17.53 5.72
N GLY A 181 -14.77 18.23 6.38
CA GLY A 181 -15.53 17.69 7.52
C GLY A 181 -16.34 16.45 7.12
N PRO A 182 -17.23 16.53 6.13
CA PRO A 182 -17.95 15.37 5.60
C PRO A 182 -17.03 14.27 5.05
N MET A 183 -15.89 14.63 4.44
CA MET A 183 -14.95 13.63 3.91
C MET A 183 -14.22 12.88 5.01
N ARG A 184 -13.85 13.56 6.10
CA ARG A 184 -13.25 12.97 7.29
C ARG A 184 -14.14 11.89 7.89
N MET A 185 -15.45 12.12 7.95
CA MET A 185 -16.43 11.10 8.35
C MET A 185 -16.41 9.89 7.42
N GLN A 186 -16.45 10.10 6.10
CA GLN A 186 -16.40 9.00 5.13
C GLN A 186 -15.11 8.18 5.23
N VAL A 187 -13.96 8.85 5.39
CA VAL A 187 -12.67 8.18 5.59
C VAL A 187 -12.67 7.38 6.89
N ALA A 188 -13.08 7.98 8.01
CA ALA A 188 -13.12 7.33 9.31
C ALA A 188 -14.01 6.07 9.32
N GLU A 189 -15.12 6.08 8.58
CA GLU A 189 -16.02 4.92 8.48
C GLU A 189 -15.57 3.84 7.50
N SER A 190 -14.82 4.22 6.47
CA SER A 190 -14.43 3.29 5.40
C SER A 190 -13.05 2.67 5.64
N LEU A 191 -12.15 3.38 6.31
CA LEU A 191 -10.76 2.96 6.50
C LEU A 191 -10.68 1.73 7.42
N VAL A 192 -9.85 0.77 7.03
CA VAL A 192 -9.48 -0.40 7.84
C VAL A 192 -8.08 -0.20 8.41
N GLY A 193 -7.15 0.27 7.59
CA GLY A 193 -5.79 0.55 8.03
C GLY A 193 -4.93 1.18 6.94
N VAL A 194 -3.81 1.74 7.36
CA VAL A 194 -2.77 2.30 6.50
C VAL A 194 -1.43 1.67 6.83
N VAL A 195 -0.75 1.19 5.80
CA VAL A 195 0.61 0.65 5.84
C VAL A 195 1.51 1.58 5.04
N ALA A 196 2.28 2.43 5.70
CA ALA A 196 3.33 3.20 5.05
C ALA A 196 4.63 2.37 5.00
N GLN A 197 5.21 2.23 3.81
CA GLN A 197 6.31 1.31 3.56
C GLN A 197 7.52 2.02 2.95
N SER A 198 8.71 1.63 3.39
CA SER A 198 9.99 1.95 2.76
C SER A 198 10.85 0.69 2.62
N LEU A 199 11.91 0.75 1.79
CA LEU A 199 12.90 -0.32 1.69
C LEU A 199 14.24 0.20 2.22
N ILE A 200 14.87 -0.59 3.08
CA ILE A 200 16.20 -0.32 3.60
C ILE A 200 17.19 -1.38 3.13
N ARG A 201 18.44 -0.98 2.90
CA ARG A 201 19.50 -1.92 2.53
C ARG A 201 19.96 -2.66 3.78
N THR A 202 20.11 -3.98 3.68
CA THR A 202 20.56 -4.82 4.79
C THR A 202 22.06 -5.14 4.69
N THR A 203 22.65 -5.58 5.80
CA THR A 203 24.07 -5.95 5.94
C THR A 203 24.49 -7.07 4.99
N ASP A 204 23.56 -7.96 4.59
CA ASP A 204 23.77 -8.99 3.58
C ASP A 204 23.69 -8.47 2.12
N GLY A 205 23.56 -7.15 1.94
CA GLY A 205 23.49 -6.47 0.64
C GLY A 205 22.12 -6.53 -0.03
N LYS A 206 21.12 -7.15 0.59
CA LYS A 206 19.73 -7.20 0.10
C LYS A 206 18.92 -5.99 0.60
N ARG A 207 17.59 -6.09 0.52
CA ARG A 207 16.66 -5.07 1.02
C ARG A 207 15.64 -5.70 1.96
N ALA A 208 15.28 -4.98 3.02
CA ALA A 208 14.18 -5.30 3.92
C ALA A 208 13.11 -4.21 3.83
N ALA A 209 11.85 -4.60 3.92
CA ALA A 209 10.76 -3.64 4.06
C ALA A 209 10.62 -3.20 5.52
N ILE A 210 10.47 -1.90 5.72
CA ILE A 210 10.14 -1.28 7.00
C ILE A 210 8.77 -0.63 6.87
N HIS A 211 7.98 -0.72 7.94
CA HIS A 211 6.58 -0.33 7.92
C HIS A 211 6.24 0.59 9.08
N GLU A 212 5.35 1.54 8.82
CA GLU A 212 4.48 2.12 9.84
C GLU A 212 3.07 1.60 9.55
N ILE A 213 2.46 0.93 10.51
CA ILE A 213 1.15 0.29 10.38
C ILE A 213 0.20 0.92 11.39
N MET A 214 -0.88 1.48 10.88
CA MET A 214 -1.99 2.00 11.66
C MET A 214 -3.26 1.23 11.30
N ILE A 215 -3.95 0.69 12.30
CA ILE A 215 -5.25 0.04 12.15
C ILE A 215 -6.33 1.00 12.65
N ASN A 216 -7.42 1.13 11.91
CA ASN A 216 -8.49 2.06 12.23
C ASN A 216 -9.42 1.49 13.31
N THR A 217 -8.93 1.41 14.54
CA THR A 217 -9.73 1.05 15.73
C THR A 217 -10.76 2.13 16.05
N ASP A 218 -11.68 1.87 16.98
CA ASP A 218 -12.68 2.87 17.39
C ASP A 218 -12.04 4.17 17.93
N ALA A 219 -10.89 4.06 18.62
CA ALA A 219 -10.13 5.21 19.08
C ALA A 219 -9.54 6.02 17.91
N VAL A 220 -8.87 5.35 16.97
CA VAL A 220 -8.34 6.01 15.76
C VAL A 220 -9.46 6.67 14.97
N LYS A 221 -10.61 6.00 14.84
CA LYS A 221 -11.78 6.54 14.15
C LYS A 221 -12.26 7.85 14.79
N ASP A 222 -12.37 7.90 16.12
CA ASP A 222 -12.74 9.12 16.86
C ASP A 222 -11.72 10.25 16.66
N TYR A 223 -10.42 9.95 16.72
CA TYR A 223 -9.38 10.95 16.44
C TYR A 223 -9.40 11.45 14.99
N ILE A 224 -9.64 10.57 14.01
CA ILE A 224 -9.83 10.98 12.61
C ILE A 224 -10.99 11.97 12.53
N LEU A 225 -12.13 11.68 13.17
CA LEU A 225 -13.34 12.52 13.17
C LEU A 225 -13.12 13.91 13.79
N ARG A 226 -12.32 14.01 14.84
CA ARG A 226 -11.95 15.29 15.47
C ARG A 226 -10.86 16.03 14.69
N GLY A 227 -10.05 15.29 13.95
CA GLY A 227 -8.86 15.79 13.26
C GLY A 227 -7.64 15.93 14.15
N ASP A 228 -7.61 15.16 15.23
CA ASP A 228 -6.52 15.12 16.20
C ASP A 228 -5.43 14.16 15.70
N VAL A 229 -4.70 14.59 14.68
CA VAL A 229 -3.67 13.77 14.02
C VAL A 229 -2.51 13.39 14.94
N GLU A 230 -2.17 14.26 15.89
CA GLU A 230 -1.10 14.05 16.87
C GLU A 230 -1.44 12.88 17.82
N GLU A 231 -2.71 12.77 18.21
CA GLU A 231 -3.20 11.66 19.06
C GLU A 231 -3.11 10.32 18.32
N ILE A 232 -3.37 10.31 17.00
CA ILE A 232 -3.18 9.10 16.18
C ILE A 232 -1.70 8.70 16.16
N GLU A 233 -0.78 9.65 15.96
CA GLU A 233 0.66 9.34 15.99
C GLU A 233 1.12 8.80 17.35
N ALA A 234 0.60 9.36 18.44
CA ALA A 234 0.93 8.92 19.80
C ALA A 234 0.36 7.54 20.12
N LEU A 235 -0.77 7.15 19.51
CA LEU A 235 -1.44 5.87 19.76
C LEU A 235 -0.77 4.67 19.05
N ILE A 236 -0.23 4.87 17.84
CA ILE A 236 0.40 3.80 17.03
C ILE A 236 1.42 2.96 17.83
N PRO A 237 2.40 3.55 18.56
CA PRO A 237 3.38 2.74 19.29
C PRO A 237 2.80 1.95 20.47
N GLU A 238 1.66 2.36 21.03
CA GLU A 238 1.02 1.75 22.20
C GLU A 238 0.11 0.57 21.80
N CYS A 239 -0.51 0.62 20.62
CA CYS A 239 -1.50 -0.36 20.15
C CYS A 239 -0.89 -1.56 19.40
N THR A 240 0.20 -2.13 19.92
CA THR A 240 0.89 -3.27 19.29
C THR A 240 0.05 -4.55 19.23
N TYR A 241 -0.91 -4.72 20.14
CA TYR A 241 -1.85 -5.85 20.14
C TYR A 241 -2.71 -5.90 18.88
N ASP A 242 -3.11 -4.74 18.35
CA ASP A 242 -3.87 -4.62 17.09
C ASP A 242 -2.97 -4.75 15.85
N GLY A 243 -1.67 -5.03 16.03
CA GLY A 243 -0.69 -5.13 14.95
C GLY A 243 -0.16 -3.78 14.47
N MET A 244 -0.41 -2.69 15.22
CA MET A 244 0.20 -1.39 14.93
C MET A 244 1.70 -1.39 15.23
N VAL A 245 2.45 -0.64 14.43
CA VAL A 245 3.90 -0.51 14.60
C VAL A 245 4.38 0.80 14.00
N THR A 246 5.35 1.46 14.63
CA THR A 246 6.01 2.63 14.05
C THR A 246 7.18 2.23 13.16
N MET A 247 7.55 3.12 12.23
CA MET A 247 8.74 2.90 11.40
C MET A 247 10.01 2.73 12.24
N ASN A 248 10.15 3.48 13.34
CA ASN A 248 11.27 3.38 14.28
C ASN A 248 11.31 2.02 14.99
N GLN A 249 10.16 1.48 15.41
CA GLN A 249 10.09 0.13 16.00
C GLN A 249 10.52 -0.95 14.98
N CYS A 250 10.13 -0.82 13.71
CA CYS A 250 10.61 -1.71 12.64
C CYS A 250 12.13 -1.59 12.42
N LEU A 251 12.66 -0.37 12.37
CA LEU A 251 14.10 -0.12 12.22
C LEU A 251 14.89 -0.70 13.40
N TYR A 252 14.43 -0.46 14.62
CA TYR A 252 15.06 -0.98 15.82
C TYR A 252 15.11 -2.51 15.83
N ARG A 253 14.01 -3.19 15.46
CA ARG A 253 14.02 -4.66 15.31
C ARG A 253 15.08 -5.13 14.30
N LEU A 254 15.19 -4.49 13.13
CA LEU A 254 16.22 -4.86 12.15
C LEU A 254 17.64 -4.63 12.65
N TYR A 255 17.86 -3.59 13.46
CA TYR A 255 19.13 -3.32 14.12
C TYR A 255 19.46 -4.41 15.15
N GLU A 256 18.51 -4.77 16.02
CA GLU A 256 18.68 -5.86 17.00
C GLU A 256 18.96 -7.21 16.35
N GLU A 257 18.34 -7.49 15.19
CA GLU A 257 18.60 -8.68 14.38
C GLU A 257 19.97 -8.64 13.67
N GLY A 258 20.74 -7.54 13.78
CA GLY A 258 22.02 -7.36 13.09
C GLY A 258 21.89 -7.18 11.57
N ARG A 259 20.69 -6.89 11.08
CA ARG A 259 20.37 -6.75 9.65
C ARG A 259 20.67 -5.37 9.09
N ILE A 260 20.78 -4.36 9.96
CA ILE A 260 21.23 -3.00 9.64
C ILE A 260 22.17 -2.51 10.74
N ASP A 261 23.02 -1.53 10.43
CA ASP A 261 23.86 -0.86 11.42
C ASP A 261 23.17 0.38 12.03
N GLU A 262 23.79 0.96 13.05
CA GLU A 262 23.28 2.13 13.78
C GLU A 262 23.11 3.35 12.87
N GLU A 263 24.07 3.58 11.98
CA GLU A 263 24.05 4.68 11.00
C GLU A 263 22.85 4.56 10.06
N THR A 264 22.65 3.37 9.48
CA THR A 264 21.52 3.06 8.60
C THR A 264 20.18 3.23 9.32
N ALA A 265 20.08 2.82 10.59
CA ALA A 265 18.87 2.99 11.40
C ALA A 265 18.55 4.48 11.64
N LEU A 266 19.55 5.30 11.95
CA LEU A 266 19.40 6.74 12.19
C LEU A 266 19.03 7.50 10.91
N GLU A 267 19.69 7.20 9.79
CA GLU A 267 19.46 7.86 8.49
C GLU A 267 18.07 7.56 7.93
N ALA A 268 17.59 6.34 8.09
CA ALA A 268 16.28 5.92 7.56
C ALA A 268 15.10 6.32 8.46
N SER A 269 15.36 6.70 9.71
CA SER A 269 14.31 6.96 10.70
C SER A 269 13.55 8.27 10.38
N PRO A 270 12.20 8.27 10.38
CA PRO A 270 11.42 9.49 10.23
C PRO A 270 11.53 10.43 11.45
N LYS A 271 11.92 9.91 12.62
CA LYS A 271 12.14 10.68 13.86
C LYS A 271 13.55 10.38 14.43
N PRO A 272 14.65 10.89 13.81
CA PRO A 272 16.02 10.50 14.17
C PRO A 272 16.42 10.73 15.62
N ASN A 273 15.87 11.76 16.28
CA ASN A 273 16.12 12.01 17.68
C ASN A 273 15.54 10.91 18.59
N GLU A 274 14.34 10.42 18.28
CA GLU A 274 13.70 9.30 18.99
C GLU A 274 14.46 7.99 18.73
N MET A 275 14.87 7.76 17.48
CA MET A 275 15.71 6.61 17.13
C MET A 275 17.06 6.65 17.87
N ALA A 276 17.73 7.80 17.93
CA ALA A 276 18.98 7.97 18.66
C ALA A 276 18.83 7.72 20.17
N GLN A 277 17.71 8.13 20.77
CA GLN A 277 17.41 7.80 22.16
C GLN A 277 17.23 6.30 22.35
N THR A 278 16.49 5.65 21.44
CA THR A 278 16.25 4.20 21.44
C THR A 278 17.56 3.41 21.27
N LEU A 279 18.50 3.88 20.44
CA LEU A 279 19.80 3.23 20.25
C LEU A 279 20.76 3.43 21.43
N ARG A 280 20.71 4.61 22.09
CA ARG A 280 21.61 4.97 23.20
C ARG A 280 21.27 4.27 24.53
N GLY A 281 20.05 3.74 24.69
CA GLY A 281 19.66 2.92 25.85
C GLY A 281 19.12 1.57 25.38
N ARG A 282 19.71 0.41 25.73
CA ARG A 282 19.57 -0.14 27.10
C ARG A 282 18.19 0.17 27.68
N ILE A 283 17.15 -0.46 27.14
CA ILE A 283 16.19 -1.23 27.93
C ILE A 283 16.22 -2.64 27.35
#